data_AF-A0A2G9NI08-F1
#
_entry.id   AF-A0A2G9NI08-F1
#
_cell.length_a   1.000
_cell.length_b   1.000
_cell.length_c   1.000
_cell.angle_alpha   90.00
_cell.angle_beta   90.00
_cell.angle_gamma   90.00
#
_symmetry.space_group_name_H-M   'P 1'
#
loop_
_entity.id
_entity.type
_entity.pdbx_description
1 polymer ?
#
loop_
_entity_poly.entity_id
_entity_poly.type
_entity_poly.pdbx_seq_one_letter_code
_entity_poly.pdbx_strand_id
1 'polypeptide(L)'
;MANIKKAIVFDAGVLITFSMNGILGKIKELREIFDGEFIVTDQVKYEVVDKPISIKRFEFEALNVKRLIDDKIIKTPQDLGISKIEIDKRTEKILAISNKTFFERGKPIKIIHNGEASSLALSSILNEMKIMNVIAIDERTARLLCEKPDNLTALFQEKFHTQITANKENYKYFKEFQFIRSSELIYLAFKKGFFDLKDHDTVLDALLYAVKYKGCAISHEEIEEMKKISNLK
;
A
#
# COMPACT_ATOMS: atom_id res chain seq x y z
N MET A 1 -15.87 21.56 3.68
CA MET A 1 -15.03 20.38 3.38
C MET A 1 -14.26 20.69 2.11
N ALA A 2 -12.94 20.47 2.09
CA ALA A 2 -12.20 20.57 0.84
C ALA A 2 -12.82 19.61 -0.18
N ASN A 3 -13.04 20.07 -1.41
CA ASN A 3 -13.64 19.28 -2.48
C ASN A 3 -12.60 18.30 -3.03
N ILE A 4 -12.20 17.32 -2.22
CA ILE A 4 -11.21 16.31 -2.57
C ILE A 4 -11.83 15.40 -3.63
N LYS A 5 -11.17 15.28 -4.78
CA LYS A 5 -11.62 14.40 -5.87
C LYS A 5 -10.80 13.12 -6.00
N LYS A 6 -9.56 13.14 -5.50
CA LYS A 6 -8.59 12.05 -5.64
C LYS A 6 -7.84 11.79 -4.34
N ALA A 7 -7.53 10.54 -4.06
CA ALA A 7 -6.70 10.16 -2.93
C ALA A 7 -5.77 8.97 -3.23
N ILE A 8 -4.62 8.93 -2.56
CA ILE A 8 -3.78 7.74 -2.43
C ILE A 8 -3.74 7.35 -0.96
N VAL A 9 -4.22 6.16 -0.65
CA VAL A 9 -4.19 5.60 0.71
C VAL A 9 -2.93 4.77 0.87
N PHE A 10 -2.05 5.13 1.79
CA PHE A 10 -0.80 4.41 2.01
C PHE A 10 -0.97 3.29 3.04
N ASP A 11 -0.48 2.11 2.70
CA ASP A 11 -0.16 1.06 3.66
C ASP A 11 1.20 1.32 4.36
N ALA A 12 1.43 0.64 5.48
CA ALA A 12 2.67 0.75 6.23
C ALA A 12 3.90 0.29 5.43
N GLY A 13 3.78 -0.82 4.69
CA GLY A 13 4.80 -1.42 3.85
C GLY A 13 5.41 -0.41 2.87
N VAL A 14 4.58 0.32 2.12
CA VAL A 14 5.08 1.35 1.18
C VAL A 14 5.87 2.44 1.90
N LEU A 15 5.39 2.97 3.03
CA LEU A 15 6.10 4.02 3.77
C LEU A 15 7.41 3.52 4.38
N ILE A 16 7.42 2.29 4.88
CA ILE A 16 8.62 1.61 5.37
C ILE A 16 9.63 1.43 4.22
N THR A 17 9.19 0.95 3.05
CA THR A 17 10.03 0.79 1.85
C THR A 17 10.67 2.12 1.44
N PHE A 18 9.90 3.21 1.41
CA PHE A 18 10.41 4.55 1.09
C PHE A 18 11.41 5.06 2.15
N SER A 19 11.11 4.86 3.43
CA SER A 19 11.99 5.29 4.51
C SER A 19 13.31 4.52 4.53
N MET A 20 13.25 3.20 4.38
CA MET A 20 14.43 2.32 4.40
C MET A 20 15.39 2.53 3.22
N ASN A 21 14.90 3.12 2.13
CA ASN A 21 15.72 3.48 0.97
C ASN A 21 16.19 4.94 1.00
N GLY A 22 15.86 5.73 2.03
CA GLY A 22 16.23 7.15 2.10
C GLY A 22 15.54 8.03 1.06
N ILE A 23 14.44 7.54 0.46
CA ILE A 23 13.70 8.23 -0.63
C ILE A 23 12.37 8.80 -0.15
N LEU A 24 12.12 8.84 1.15
CA LEU A 24 10.88 9.36 1.75
C LEU A 24 10.58 10.81 1.32
N GLY A 25 11.63 11.63 1.09
CA GLY A 25 11.48 13.00 0.57
C GLY A 25 10.73 13.07 -0.77
N LYS A 26 10.79 12.01 -1.58
CA LYS A 26 10.10 11.93 -2.87
C LYS A 26 8.57 11.90 -2.72
N ILE A 27 8.04 11.51 -1.56
CA ILE A 27 6.59 11.62 -1.28
C ILE A 27 6.14 13.07 -1.31
N LYS A 28 6.95 14.01 -0.79
CA LYS A 28 6.64 15.44 -0.84
C LYS A 28 6.59 15.94 -2.29
N GLU A 29 7.59 15.61 -3.08
CA GLU A 29 7.66 15.98 -4.50
C GLU A 29 6.49 15.39 -5.30
N LEU A 30 6.13 14.13 -5.04
CA LEU A 30 4.93 13.50 -5.63
C LEU A 30 3.64 14.20 -5.20
N ARG A 31 3.54 14.65 -3.95
CA ARG A 31 2.37 15.37 -3.43
C ARG A 31 2.17 16.72 -4.12
N GLU A 32 3.25 17.41 -4.48
CA GLU A 32 3.22 18.72 -5.14
C GLU A 32 2.63 18.64 -6.56
N ILE A 33 2.85 17.52 -7.26
CA ILE A 33 2.32 17.31 -8.62
C ILE A 33 0.97 16.56 -8.64
N PHE A 34 0.55 15.99 -7.52
CA PHE A 34 -0.69 15.22 -7.41
C PHE A 34 -1.85 16.11 -6.95
N ASP A 35 -2.84 16.28 -7.83
CA ASP A 35 -4.11 16.98 -7.54
C ASP A 35 -5.06 16.08 -6.72
N GLY A 36 -4.64 15.75 -5.51
CA GLY A 36 -5.36 14.90 -4.57
C GLY A 36 -4.66 14.82 -3.23
N GLU A 37 -5.14 13.94 -2.35
CA GLU A 37 -4.60 13.81 -1.00
C GLU A 37 -3.87 12.49 -0.79
N PHE A 38 -2.78 12.52 -0.03
CA PHE A 38 -2.13 11.33 0.49
C PHE A 38 -2.65 11.08 1.90
N ILE A 39 -3.08 9.86 2.19
CA ILE A 39 -3.78 9.56 3.44
C ILE A 39 -3.25 8.28 4.07
N VAL A 40 -3.08 8.28 5.39
CA VAL A 40 -2.78 7.08 6.19
C VAL A 40 -3.81 6.92 7.29
N THR A 41 -4.18 5.68 7.61
CA THR A 41 -5.04 5.41 8.77
C THR A 41 -4.27 5.53 10.08
N ASP A 42 -4.99 5.62 11.20
CA ASP A 42 -4.36 5.61 12.53
C ASP A 42 -3.60 4.31 12.79
N GLN A 43 -4.06 3.18 12.25
CA GLN A 43 -3.38 1.90 12.37
C GLN A 43 -2.05 1.90 11.60
N VAL A 44 -2.03 2.43 10.38
CA VAL A 44 -0.79 2.58 9.60
C VAL A 44 0.16 3.56 10.30
N LYS A 45 -0.35 4.71 10.78
CA LYS A 45 0.44 5.65 11.58
C LYS A 45 1.05 4.97 12.81
N TYR A 46 0.31 4.15 13.52
CA TYR A 46 0.83 3.41 14.66
C TYR A 46 1.97 2.46 14.25
N GLU A 47 1.82 1.75 13.13
CA GLU A 47 2.82 0.81 12.63
C GLU A 47 4.11 1.46 12.14
N VAL A 48 4.04 2.67 11.56
CA VAL A 48 5.20 3.36 10.96
C VAL A 48 5.78 4.47 11.82
N VAL A 49 5.01 5.01 12.78
CA VAL A 49 5.44 6.09 13.68
C VAL A 49 5.39 5.67 15.13
N ASP A 50 4.19 5.44 15.68
CA ASP A 50 4.00 5.41 17.14
C ASP A 50 4.70 4.23 17.81
N LYS A 51 4.73 3.07 17.15
CA LYS A 51 5.49 1.91 17.62
C LYS A 51 7.00 2.07 17.33
N PRO A 52 7.45 2.36 16.09
CA PRO A 52 8.89 2.44 15.80
C PRO A 52 9.63 3.56 16.53
N ILE A 53 8.98 4.68 16.87
CA ILE A 53 9.63 5.80 17.59
C ILE A 53 10.15 5.39 18.97
N SER A 54 9.54 4.38 19.60
CA SER A 54 9.98 3.82 20.88
C SER A 54 11.19 2.89 20.76
N ILE A 55 11.56 2.49 19.54
CA ILE A 55 12.62 1.53 19.25
C ILE A 55 13.83 2.30 18.69
N LYS A 56 14.93 2.36 19.44
CA LYS A 56 16.12 3.15 19.08
C LYS A 56 16.67 2.90 17.68
N ARG A 57 16.55 1.67 17.17
CA ARG A 57 16.97 1.32 15.80
C ARG A 57 16.14 2.02 14.71
N PHE A 58 14.88 2.33 14.96
CA PHE A 58 13.92 2.84 13.97
C PHE A 58 13.41 4.26 14.29
N GLU A 59 13.92 4.86 15.37
CA GLU A 59 13.46 6.16 15.87
C GLU A 59 13.61 7.27 14.82
N PHE A 60 14.72 7.28 14.08
CA PHE A 60 14.98 8.30 13.06
C PHE A 60 14.04 8.19 11.85
N GLU A 61 13.83 6.98 11.34
CA GLU A 61 12.87 6.69 10.26
C GLU A 61 11.45 7.09 10.68
N ALA A 62 11.04 6.73 11.90
CA ALA A 62 9.74 7.08 12.46
C ALA A 62 9.52 8.60 12.53
N LEU A 63 10.54 9.36 12.98
CA LEU A 63 10.49 10.82 13.06
C LEU A 63 10.34 11.46 11.68
N ASN A 64 10.99 10.92 10.65
CA ASN A 64 10.87 11.42 9.29
C ASN A 64 9.47 11.21 8.71
N VAL A 65 8.85 10.04 8.97
CA VAL A 65 7.46 9.80 8.58
C VAL A 65 6.50 10.67 9.39
N LYS A 66 6.73 10.81 10.70
CA LYS A 66 5.94 11.70 11.57
C LYS A 66 5.91 13.12 11.03
N ARG A 67 7.05 13.66 10.58
CA ARG A 67 7.13 14.99 9.98
C ARG A 67 6.21 15.15 8.76
N LEU A 68 6.14 14.14 7.86
CA LEU A 68 5.22 14.21 6.72
C LEU A 68 3.74 14.31 7.15
N ILE A 69 3.38 13.66 8.27
CA ILE A 69 2.02 13.69 8.82
C ILE A 69 1.76 15.03 9.51
N ASP A 70 2.69 15.50 10.34
CA ASP A 70 2.59 16.79 11.05
C ASP A 70 2.49 17.96 10.07
N ASP A 71 3.29 17.94 8.99
CA ASP A 71 3.30 18.94 7.92
C ASP A 71 2.08 18.82 6.97
N LYS A 72 1.16 17.88 7.23
CA LYS A 72 -0.04 17.61 6.42
C LYS A 72 0.25 17.28 4.95
N ILE A 73 1.46 16.81 4.65
CA ILE A 73 1.82 16.22 3.35
C ILE A 73 1.08 14.88 3.20
N ILE A 74 1.04 14.10 4.29
CA ILE A 74 0.17 12.94 4.45
C ILE A 74 -0.89 13.29 5.50
N LYS A 75 -2.16 13.21 5.13
CA LYS A 75 -3.29 13.50 6.01
C LYS A 75 -3.77 12.25 6.74
N THR A 76 -4.51 12.44 7.82
CA THR A 76 -5.27 11.37 8.48
C THR A 76 -6.75 11.45 8.10
N PRO A 77 -7.55 10.39 8.30
CA PRO A 77 -8.97 10.41 7.97
C PRO A 77 -9.76 11.52 8.69
N GLN A 78 -9.32 11.89 9.90
CA GLN A 78 -9.92 12.98 10.66
C GLN A 78 -9.76 14.33 9.95
N ASP A 79 -8.67 14.54 9.20
CA ASP A 79 -8.49 15.75 8.38
C ASP A 79 -9.53 15.83 7.24
N LEU A 80 -10.14 14.70 6.87
CA LEU A 80 -11.21 14.59 5.89
C LEU A 80 -12.60 14.56 6.55
N GLY A 81 -12.68 14.64 7.87
CA GLY A 81 -13.94 14.50 8.62
C GLY A 81 -14.46 13.06 8.71
N ILE A 82 -13.63 12.05 8.42
CA ILE A 82 -13.97 10.64 8.55
C ILE A 82 -13.70 10.21 9.99
N SER A 83 -14.69 9.60 10.63
CA SER A 83 -14.58 9.19 12.03
C SER A 83 -13.73 7.93 12.19
N LYS A 84 -12.92 7.88 13.24
CA LYS A 84 -12.13 6.68 13.57
C LYS A 84 -13.01 5.45 13.78
N ILE A 85 -14.15 5.63 14.47
CA ILE A 85 -15.10 4.56 14.79
C ILE A 85 -15.63 3.90 13.51
N GLU A 86 -15.88 4.68 12.46
CA GLU A 86 -16.36 4.16 11.19
C GLU A 86 -15.30 3.30 10.49
N ILE A 87 -14.04 3.75 10.51
CA ILE A 87 -12.90 2.99 9.97
C ILE A 87 -12.70 1.69 10.74
N ASP A 88 -12.74 1.74 12.07
CA ASP A 88 -12.55 0.55 12.92
C ASP A 88 -13.64 -0.50 12.61
N LYS A 89 -14.91 -0.09 12.52
CA LYS A 89 -16.03 -0.99 12.16
C LYS A 89 -15.85 -1.61 10.77
N ARG A 90 -15.45 -0.82 9.78
CA ARG A 90 -15.18 -1.30 8.41
C ARG A 90 -13.99 -2.25 8.39
N THR A 91 -12.95 -1.97 9.16
CA THR A 91 -11.74 -2.79 9.30
C THR A 91 -12.09 -4.17 9.86
N GLU A 92 -12.86 -4.22 10.95
CA GLU A 92 -13.34 -5.47 11.56
C GLU A 92 -14.16 -6.31 10.58
N LYS A 93 -15.06 -5.67 9.83
CA LYS A 93 -15.85 -6.33 8.79
C LYS A 93 -14.96 -6.93 7.70
N ILE A 94 -13.99 -6.17 7.21
CA ILE A 94 -13.04 -6.62 6.18
C ILE A 94 -12.23 -7.83 6.66
N LEU A 95 -11.71 -7.77 7.90
CA LEU A 95 -10.97 -8.89 8.51
C LEU A 95 -11.86 -10.12 8.68
N ALA A 96 -13.10 -9.94 9.14
CA ALA A 96 -14.04 -11.04 9.32
C ALA A 96 -14.38 -11.73 7.99
N ILE A 97 -14.55 -10.96 6.91
CA ILE A 97 -14.78 -11.50 5.56
C ILE A 97 -13.52 -12.21 5.05
N SER A 98 -12.36 -11.55 5.15
CA SER A 98 -11.07 -12.10 4.71
C SER A 98 -10.76 -13.45 5.38
N ASN A 99 -10.88 -13.51 6.71
CA ASN A 99 -10.67 -14.75 7.48
C ASN A 99 -11.69 -15.85 7.15
N LYS A 100 -12.84 -15.53 6.55
CA LYS A 100 -13.84 -16.51 6.09
C LYS A 100 -13.73 -16.83 4.60
N THR A 101 -12.66 -16.37 3.94
CA THR A 101 -12.51 -16.54 2.50
C THR A 101 -11.73 -17.81 2.15
N PHE A 102 -10.66 -18.15 2.86
CA PHE A 102 -9.85 -19.33 2.57
C PHE A 102 -9.64 -20.18 3.81
N PHE A 103 -9.64 -21.49 3.64
CA PHE A 103 -9.52 -22.45 4.73
C PHE A 103 -8.52 -23.56 4.41
N GLU A 104 -7.71 -23.88 5.42
CA GLU A 104 -6.81 -25.02 5.45
C GLU A 104 -7.36 -26.06 6.43
N ARG A 105 -7.75 -27.24 5.93
CA ARG A 105 -8.32 -28.33 6.77
C ARG A 105 -9.46 -27.85 7.69
N GLY A 106 -10.31 -26.96 7.17
CA GLY A 106 -11.43 -26.37 7.91
C GLY A 106 -11.07 -25.19 8.85
N LYS A 107 -9.79 -24.82 8.96
CA LYS A 107 -9.35 -23.65 9.74
C LYS A 107 -9.17 -22.43 8.84
N PRO A 108 -9.62 -21.25 9.27
CA PRO A 108 -9.47 -20.02 8.48
C PRO A 108 -8.00 -19.63 8.32
N ILE A 109 -7.62 -19.22 7.12
CA ILE A 109 -6.29 -18.68 6.82
C ILE A 109 -6.36 -17.17 7.02
N LYS A 110 -5.44 -16.64 7.84
CA LYS A 110 -5.29 -15.19 7.99
C LYS A 110 -4.46 -14.65 6.82
N ILE A 111 -5.07 -13.76 6.04
CA ILE A 111 -4.52 -13.28 4.76
C ILE A 111 -4.00 -11.85 4.89
N ILE A 112 -4.77 -11.01 5.59
CA ILE A 112 -4.45 -9.61 5.77
C ILE A 112 -4.42 -9.24 7.26
N HIS A 113 -3.66 -8.21 7.58
CA HIS A 113 -3.47 -7.64 8.90
C HIS A 113 -4.25 -6.33 9.08
N ASN A 114 -4.24 -5.78 10.30
CA ASN A 114 -5.00 -4.58 10.63
C ASN A 114 -4.60 -3.37 9.79
N GLY A 115 -3.29 -3.15 9.53
CA GLY A 115 -2.82 -2.06 8.67
C GLY A 115 -3.46 -2.11 7.28
N GLU A 116 -3.33 -3.24 6.59
CA GLU A 116 -3.87 -3.47 5.25
C GLU A 116 -5.40 -3.38 5.23
N ALA A 117 -6.06 -4.03 6.20
CA ALA A 117 -7.52 -4.00 6.33
C ALA A 117 -8.05 -2.59 6.60
N SER A 118 -7.32 -1.77 7.35
CA SER A 118 -7.69 -0.38 7.62
C SER A 118 -7.56 0.50 6.37
N SER A 119 -6.54 0.26 5.53
CA SER A 119 -6.39 0.94 4.24
C SER A 119 -7.53 0.58 3.27
N LEU A 120 -7.92 -0.70 3.22
CA LEU A 120 -9.11 -1.15 2.48
C LEU A 120 -10.40 -0.52 3.04
N ALA A 121 -10.53 -0.43 4.37
CA ALA A 121 -11.67 0.21 5.02
C ALA A 121 -11.80 1.69 4.63
N LEU A 122 -10.70 2.42 4.67
CA LEU A 122 -10.66 3.83 4.27
C LEU A 122 -11.00 3.98 2.79
N SER A 123 -10.43 3.15 1.91
CA SER A 123 -10.75 3.15 0.47
C SER A 123 -12.23 2.92 0.19
N SER A 124 -12.87 1.98 0.91
CA SER A 124 -14.32 1.72 0.81
C SER A 124 -15.15 2.95 1.20
N ILE A 125 -14.77 3.65 2.28
CA ILE A 125 -15.44 4.90 2.70
C ILE A 125 -15.25 6.00 1.64
N LEU A 126 -14.04 6.16 1.10
CA LEU A 126 -13.75 7.13 0.05
C LEU A 126 -14.56 6.86 -1.23
N ASN A 127 -14.75 5.58 -1.59
CA ASN A 127 -15.63 5.18 -2.70
C ASN A 127 -17.08 5.65 -2.48
N GLU A 128 -17.61 5.46 -1.26
CA GLU A 128 -18.96 5.91 -0.89
C GLU A 128 -19.10 7.44 -0.95
N MET A 129 -18.02 8.16 -0.60
CA MET A 129 -17.91 9.61 -0.75
C MET A 129 -17.67 10.06 -2.20
N LYS A 130 -17.59 9.14 -3.17
CA LYS A 130 -17.31 9.39 -4.59
C LYS A 130 -15.94 10.04 -4.84
N ILE A 131 -14.97 9.74 -3.99
CA ILE A 131 -13.58 10.17 -4.14
C ILE A 131 -12.81 9.06 -4.87
N MET A 132 -12.26 9.37 -6.05
CA MET A 132 -11.42 8.41 -6.77
C MET A 132 -10.18 8.09 -5.95
N ASN A 133 -9.90 6.83 -5.68
CA ASN A 133 -8.77 6.49 -4.84
C ASN A 133 -8.11 5.17 -5.24
N VAL A 134 -6.82 5.09 -4.91
CA VAL A 134 -6.02 3.88 -5.03
C VAL A 134 -5.28 3.64 -3.71
N ILE A 135 -4.98 2.38 -3.42
CA ILE A 135 -4.25 1.97 -2.23
C ILE A 135 -2.81 1.69 -2.64
N ALA A 136 -1.87 2.43 -2.07
CA ALA A 136 -0.45 2.14 -2.18
C ALA A 136 -0.09 0.99 -1.24
N ILE A 137 0.11 -0.21 -1.79
CA ILE A 137 0.43 -1.42 -1.02
C ILE A 137 1.47 -2.30 -1.71
N ASP A 138 2.50 -2.68 -0.96
CA ASP A 138 3.59 -3.52 -1.45
C ASP A 138 3.31 -5.03 -1.28
N GLU A 139 2.45 -5.41 -0.32
CA GLU A 139 2.25 -6.81 0.04
C GLU A 139 1.42 -7.59 -1.00
N ARG A 140 2.03 -8.66 -1.53
CA ARG A 140 1.47 -9.49 -2.61
C ARG A 140 0.16 -10.13 -2.22
N THR A 141 0.07 -10.64 -0.99
CA THR A 141 -1.08 -11.46 -0.55
C THR A 141 -2.35 -10.61 -0.48
N ALA A 142 -2.27 -9.41 0.09
CA ALA A 142 -3.38 -8.47 0.19
C ALA A 142 -3.87 -8.01 -1.20
N ARG A 143 -2.93 -7.76 -2.13
CA ARG A 143 -3.28 -7.42 -3.52
C ARG A 143 -3.96 -8.57 -4.24
N LEU A 144 -3.40 -9.78 -4.16
CA LEU A 144 -3.98 -10.95 -4.83
C LEU A 144 -5.38 -11.26 -4.31
N LEU A 145 -5.66 -11.03 -3.02
CA LEU A 145 -7.01 -11.18 -2.46
C LEU A 145 -8.05 -10.32 -3.20
N CYS A 146 -7.63 -9.14 -3.65
CA CYS A 146 -8.52 -8.15 -4.24
C CYS A 146 -8.52 -8.20 -5.78
N GLU A 147 -7.35 -8.36 -6.40
CA GLU A 147 -7.17 -8.36 -7.85
C GLU A 147 -7.54 -9.71 -8.47
N LYS A 148 -7.04 -10.82 -7.90
CA LYS A 148 -7.15 -12.19 -8.47
C LYS A 148 -7.19 -13.26 -7.35
N PRO A 149 -8.26 -13.32 -6.53
CA PRO A 149 -8.31 -14.20 -5.36
C PRO A 149 -8.21 -15.69 -5.69
N ASP A 150 -8.64 -16.14 -6.89
CA ASP A 150 -8.45 -17.53 -7.30
C ASP A 150 -6.97 -17.96 -7.28
N ASN A 151 -6.05 -17.04 -7.63
CA ASN A 151 -4.61 -17.32 -7.60
C ASN A 151 -4.07 -17.56 -6.18
N LEU A 152 -4.71 -17.01 -5.14
CA LEU A 152 -4.32 -17.28 -3.76
C LEU A 152 -4.56 -18.73 -3.36
N THR A 153 -5.59 -19.38 -3.92
CA THR A 153 -5.86 -20.80 -3.65
C THR A 153 -4.68 -21.65 -4.08
N ALA A 154 -4.21 -21.46 -5.31
CA ALA A 154 -3.07 -22.18 -5.86
C ALA A 154 -1.78 -21.88 -5.06
N LEU A 155 -1.55 -20.61 -4.73
CA LEU A 155 -0.39 -20.19 -3.94
C LEU A 155 -0.37 -20.80 -2.53
N PHE A 156 -1.52 -20.86 -1.86
CA PHE A 156 -1.63 -21.51 -0.56
C PHE A 156 -1.50 -23.04 -0.67
N GLN A 157 -2.04 -23.67 -1.71
CA GLN A 157 -1.88 -25.10 -1.94
C GLN A 157 -0.40 -25.48 -2.15
N GLU A 158 0.32 -24.69 -2.94
CA GLU A 158 1.76 -24.87 -3.16
C GLU A 158 2.55 -24.68 -1.86
N LYS A 159 2.24 -23.62 -1.09
CA LYS A 159 2.94 -23.28 0.15
C LYS A 159 2.70 -24.27 1.28
N PHE A 160 1.47 -24.73 1.46
CA PHE A 160 1.09 -25.58 2.59
C PHE A 160 1.11 -27.08 2.24
N HIS A 161 1.24 -27.43 0.97
CA HIS A 161 1.15 -28.81 0.48
C HIS A 161 -0.15 -29.51 0.91
N THR A 162 -1.26 -28.76 0.94
CA THR A 162 -2.59 -29.24 1.32
C THR A 162 -3.66 -28.58 0.47
N GLN A 163 -4.82 -29.24 0.37
CA GLN A 163 -5.98 -28.66 -0.29
C GLN A 163 -6.48 -27.42 0.47
N ILE A 164 -6.83 -26.39 -0.30
CA ILE A 164 -7.35 -25.12 0.20
C ILE A 164 -8.77 -24.98 -0.33
N THR A 165 -9.72 -24.77 0.57
CA THR A 165 -11.09 -24.46 0.19
C THR A 165 -11.31 -22.96 0.26
N ALA A 166 -12.03 -22.43 -0.72
CA ALA A 166 -12.30 -21.00 -0.82
C ALA A 166 -13.79 -20.71 -0.92
N ASN A 167 -14.26 -19.75 -0.12
CA ASN A 167 -15.62 -19.20 -0.23
C ASN A 167 -15.63 -18.09 -1.29
N LYS A 168 -15.93 -18.47 -2.53
CA LYS A 168 -15.86 -17.57 -3.69
C LYS A 168 -16.85 -16.41 -3.66
N GLU A 169 -17.94 -16.51 -2.88
CA GLU A 169 -18.89 -15.39 -2.74
C GLU A 169 -18.23 -14.16 -2.12
N ASN A 170 -17.26 -14.36 -1.22
CA ASN A 170 -16.52 -13.28 -0.60
C ASN A 170 -15.64 -12.52 -1.60
N TYR A 171 -15.28 -13.10 -2.75
CA TYR A 171 -14.41 -12.44 -3.73
C TYR A 171 -15.04 -11.14 -4.25
N LYS A 172 -16.37 -11.10 -4.39
CA LYS A 172 -17.10 -9.92 -4.85
C LYS A 172 -16.83 -8.70 -3.98
N TYR A 173 -16.61 -8.91 -2.68
CA TYR A 173 -16.33 -7.84 -1.72
C TYR A 173 -15.01 -7.12 -2.01
N PHE A 174 -14.01 -7.82 -2.57
CA PHE A 174 -12.66 -7.27 -2.73
C PHE A 174 -12.38 -6.69 -4.12
N LYS A 175 -13.32 -6.80 -5.07
CA LYS A 175 -13.11 -6.37 -6.47
C LYS A 175 -13.09 -4.86 -6.68
N GLU A 176 -13.58 -4.09 -5.71
CA GLU A 176 -13.71 -2.63 -5.85
C GLU A 176 -12.41 -1.87 -5.57
N PHE A 177 -11.38 -2.55 -5.05
CA PHE A 177 -10.14 -1.92 -4.64
C PHE A 177 -9.13 -1.84 -5.80
N GLN A 178 -8.49 -0.69 -5.93
CA GLN A 178 -7.42 -0.45 -6.88
C GLN A 178 -6.11 -0.25 -6.15
N PHE A 179 -5.01 -0.73 -6.73
CA PHE A 179 -3.71 -0.75 -6.08
C PHE A 179 -2.63 -0.09 -6.93
N ILE A 180 -1.63 0.43 -6.23
CA ILE A 180 -0.34 0.84 -6.76
C ILE A 180 0.72 0.37 -5.76
N ARG A 181 1.96 0.09 -6.18
CA ARG A 181 3.06 -0.25 -5.28
C ARG A 181 4.04 0.91 -5.14
N SER A 182 4.99 0.74 -4.23
CA SER A 182 6.17 1.59 -4.19
C SER A 182 6.96 1.59 -5.50
N SER A 183 7.04 0.47 -6.23
CA SER A 183 7.69 0.41 -7.54
C SER A 183 7.10 1.38 -8.57
N GLU A 184 5.77 1.44 -8.68
CA GLU A 184 5.11 2.35 -9.62
C GLU A 184 5.21 3.82 -9.16
N LEU A 185 5.15 4.09 -7.86
CA LEU A 185 5.36 5.45 -7.33
C LEU A 185 6.78 5.95 -7.58
N ILE A 186 7.79 5.08 -7.41
CA ILE A 186 9.19 5.41 -7.68
C ILE A 186 9.44 5.59 -9.17
N TYR A 187 8.86 4.72 -10.00
CA TYR A 187 8.90 4.90 -11.45
C TYR A 187 8.32 6.25 -11.89
N LEU A 188 7.19 6.65 -11.28
CA LEU A 188 6.59 7.96 -11.56
C LEU A 188 7.51 9.11 -11.11
N ALA A 189 8.06 9.05 -9.89
CA ALA A 189 9.00 10.04 -9.39
C ALA A 189 10.23 10.17 -10.32
N PHE A 190 10.75 9.04 -10.79
CA PHE A 190 11.83 8.97 -11.76
C PHE A 190 11.47 9.62 -13.10
N LYS A 191 10.34 9.25 -13.70
CA LYS A 191 9.83 9.89 -14.95
C LYS A 191 9.62 11.40 -14.80
N LYS A 192 9.41 11.90 -13.58
CA LYS A 192 9.23 13.33 -13.28
C LYS A 192 10.53 14.07 -12.98
N GLY A 193 11.68 13.40 -13.05
CA GLY A 193 12.99 14.02 -12.84
C GLY A 193 13.29 14.31 -11.37
N PHE A 194 12.64 13.62 -10.43
CA PHE A 194 12.86 13.83 -9.00
C PHE A 194 14.18 13.25 -8.50
N PHE A 195 14.93 12.53 -9.33
CA PHE A 195 16.24 12.00 -8.97
C PHE A 195 17.32 12.71 -9.77
N ASP A 196 18.17 13.50 -9.10
CA ASP A 196 19.28 14.22 -9.69
C ASP A 196 20.53 13.33 -9.72
N LEU A 197 20.48 12.28 -10.56
CA LEU A 197 21.57 11.34 -10.77
C LEU A 197 21.86 11.20 -12.26
N LYS A 198 23.15 11.11 -12.60
CA LYS A 198 23.61 10.83 -13.97
C LYS A 198 23.36 9.36 -14.29
N ASP A 199 23.24 9.06 -15.58
CA ASP A 199 22.95 7.71 -16.11
C ASP A 199 21.54 7.20 -15.77
N HIS A 200 20.58 7.66 -16.57
CA HIS A 200 19.15 7.47 -16.36
C HIS A 200 18.76 5.98 -16.27
N ASP A 201 19.30 5.12 -17.12
CA ASP A 201 18.92 3.70 -17.18
C ASP A 201 19.41 2.93 -15.94
N THR A 202 20.66 3.16 -15.54
CA THR A 202 21.24 2.58 -14.32
C THR A 202 20.50 3.05 -13.07
N VAL A 203 20.08 4.32 -13.03
CA VAL A 203 19.32 4.88 -11.90
C VAL A 203 17.95 4.21 -11.77
N LEU A 204 17.20 4.04 -12.86
CA LEU A 204 15.90 3.38 -12.80
C LEU A 204 16.02 1.94 -12.31
N ASP A 205 16.98 1.19 -12.85
CA ASP A 205 17.25 -0.19 -12.44
C ASP A 205 17.55 -0.27 -10.94
N ALA A 206 18.49 0.55 -10.47
CA ALA A 206 18.89 0.61 -9.07
C ALA A 206 17.70 0.95 -8.15
N LEU A 207 16.85 1.90 -8.54
CA LEU A 207 15.66 2.30 -7.78
C LEU A 207 14.62 1.17 -7.68
N LEU A 208 14.34 0.46 -8.78
CA LEU A 208 13.39 -0.65 -8.80
C LEU A 208 13.88 -1.84 -7.97
N TYR A 209 15.17 -2.17 -8.04
CA TYR A 209 15.75 -3.19 -7.16
C TYR A 209 15.82 -2.75 -5.70
N ALA A 210 16.06 -1.47 -5.43
CA ALA A 210 16.07 -0.94 -4.06
C ALA A 210 14.72 -1.15 -3.37
N VAL A 211 13.60 -0.87 -4.04
CA VAL A 211 12.28 -1.15 -3.46
C VAL A 211 11.98 -2.65 -3.38
N LYS A 212 12.37 -3.44 -4.39
CA LYS A 212 12.22 -4.92 -4.38
C LYS A 212 12.89 -5.53 -3.15
N TYR A 213 14.15 -5.17 -2.88
CA TYR A 213 14.93 -5.73 -1.77
C TYR A 213 14.55 -5.14 -0.40
N LYS A 214 13.65 -4.16 -0.34
CA LYS A 214 13.15 -3.56 0.91
C LYS A 214 11.67 -3.85 1.21
N GLY A 215 11.02 -4.71 0.43
CA GLY A 215 9.70 -5.23 0.76
C GLY A 215 8.66 -5.12 -0.36
N CYS A 216 8.95 -4.42 -1.46
CA CYS A 216 8.04 -4.35 -2.59
C CYS A 216 7.94 -5.70 -3.32
N ALA A 217 6.75 -6.29 -3.35
CA ALA A 217 6.51 -7.50 -4.12
C ALA A 217 6.41 -7.18 -5.63
N ILE A 218 7.56 -7.10 -6.27
CA ILE A 218 7.73 -6.96 -7.72
C ILE A 218 8.68 -8.05 -8.23
N SER A 219 8.36 -8.70 -9.35
CA SER A 219 9.18 -9.74 -9.98
C SER A 219 10.34 -9.15 -10.79
N HIS A 220 11.28 -9.99 -11.22
CA HIS A 220 12.35 -9.52 -12.11
C HIS A 220 11.80 -9.14 -13.49
N GLU A 221 10.86 -9.94 -13.99
CA GLU A 221 10.17 -9.75 -15.26
C GLU A 221 9.41 -8.41 -15.26
N GLU A 222 8.69 -8.09 -14.18
CA GLU A 222 8.00 -6.81 -14.03
C GLU A 222 8.98 -5.62 -14.07
N ILE A 223 10.15 -5.74 -13.43
CA ILE A 223 11.19 -4.69 -13.47
C ILE A 223 11.68 -4.46 -14.91
N GLU A 224 11.97 -5.54 -15.63
CA GLU A 224 12.43 -5.46 -17.03
C GLU A 224 11.34 -4.89 -17.95
N GLU A 225 10.06 -5.21 -17.71
CA GLU A 225 8.94 -4.58 -18.42
C GLU A 225 8.86 -3.08 -18.15
N MET A 226 8.97 -2.64 -16.90
CA MET A 226 8.95 -1.22 -16.54
C MET A 226 10.08 -0.43 -17.21
N LYS A 227 11.29 -1.00 -17.27
CA LYS A 227 12.46 -0.42 -17.96
C LYS A 227 12.26 -0.32 -19.47
N LYS A 228 11.61 -1.31 -20.09
CA LYS A 228 11.26 -1.22 -21.52
C LYS A 228 10.27 -0.07 -21.78
N ILE A 229 9.27 0.09 -20.90
CA ILE A 229 8.27 1.15 -21.02
C ILE A 229 8.88 2.54 -20.78
N SER A 230 9.92 2.69 -19.93
CA SER A 230 10.59 3.98 -19.77
C SER A 230 11.32 4.44 -21.02
N ASN A 231 11.82 3.50 -21.81
CA ASN A 231 12.62 3.76 -23.01
C ASN A 231 11.77 4.05 -24.26
N LEU A 232 10.46 3.76 -24.18
CA LEU A 232 9.48 4.22 -25.16
C LEU A 232 9.20 5.71 -24.89
N LYS A 233 9.71 6.57 -25.78
CA LYS A 233 9.52 8.03 -25.76
C LYS A 233 8.08 8.42 -26.02
#